data_AF-A0A5D6WKT1-F1
#
_entry.id   AF-A0A5D6WKT1-F1
#
_cell.length_a   1.000
_cell.length_b   1.000
_cell.length_c   1.000
_cell.angle_alpha   90.00
_cell.angle_beta   90.00
_cell.angle_gamma   90.00
#
_symmetry.space_group_name_H-M   'P 1'
#
loop_
_entity.id
_entity.type
_entity.pdbx_description
1 polymer ?
#
loop_
_entity_poly.entity_id
_entity_poly.type
_entity_poly.pdbx_seq_one_letter_code
_entity_poly.pdbx_strand_id
1 'polypeptide(L)'
;MSDNRKYVSFMEDEKLLAAIERLYNRYQKAFSEASLKKLNKNIIDPFKFQFDTEFIHGGNAEATIDSEAFRQSDKSIANAIGEFQQELLGAIDGFEESPDLPCDVRKKDNSIFAEVKNKHNTMNVRSAAGVYEELTGLAKAYPKAMCYLVEIIAKHSTDKIWSVTVNEMKQEHPRIHEISADKFYALATGKENALLELTQALPIAISDFMKAKGKKPIGQQGAKASAYQELCQLAEKDGNNLTSQMYKLALPEYMGFGK
;
A
#
# COMPACT_ATOMS: atom_id res chain seq x y z
N MET A 1 32.45 -3.91 -7.89
CA MET A 1 31.57 -4.19 -9.04
C MET A 1 30.59 -3.04 -9.08
N SER A 2 30.48 -2.34 -10.21
CA SER A 2 29.53 -1.22 -10.31
C SER A 2 28.12 -1.78 -10.19
N ASP A 3 27.47 -1.52 -9.07
CA ASP A 3 26.10 -1.92 -8.80
C ASP A 3 25.18 -1.02 -9.63
N ASN A 4 25.08 -1.30 -10.94
CA ASN A 4 24.37 -0.45 -11.89
C ASN A 4 22.87 -0.74 -11.78
N ARG A 5 22.24 -0.15 -10.76
CA ARG A 5 20.80 -0.25 -10.50
C ARG A 5 20.04 0.62 -11.50
N LYS A 6 19.12 0.02 -12.25
CA LYS A 6 18.36 0.70 -13.31
C LYS A 6 17.19 1.52 -12.76
N TYR A 7 16.49 1.02 -11.75
CA TYR A 7 15.23 1.63 -11.31
C TYR A 7 15.42 2.62 -10.15
N VAL A 8 16.00 2.17 -9.04
CA VAL A 8 16.29 3.01 -7.87
C VAL A 8 17.64 2.60 -7.27
N SER A 9 18.37 3.56 -6.70
CA SER A 9 19.73 3.28 -6.23
C SER A 9 19.80 2.68 -4.82
N PHE A 10 18.70 2.24 -4.22
CA PHE A 10 18.62 1.76 -2.83
C PHE A 10 17.95 0.38 -2.69
N MET A 11 17.64 -0.26 -3.82
CA MET A 11 17.01 -1.57 -3.91
C MET A 11 17.53 -2.27 -5.16
N GLU A 12 17.77 -3.59 -5.08
CA GLU A 12 18.15 -4.41 -6.23
C GLU A 12 16.99 -4.49 -7.25
N ASP A 13 17.31 -4.36 -8.54
CA ASP A 13 16.31 -4.40 -9.62
C ASP A 13 15.54 -5.75 -9.61
N GLU A 14 16.23 -6.85 -9.31
CA GLU A 14 15.64 -8.18 -9.20
C GLU A 14 14.57 -8.26 -8.11
N LYS A 15 14.80 -7.61 -6.96
CA LYS A 15 13.83 -7.59 -5.85
C LYS A 15 12.58 -6.79 -6.24
N LEU A 16 12.76 -5.62 -6.85
CA LEU A 16 11.65 -4.80 -7.33
C LEU A 16 10.80 -5.55 -8.37
N LEU A 17 11.45 -6.19 -9.35
CA LEU A 17 10.75 -6.94 -10.38
C LEU A 17 10.06 -8.19 -9.83
N ALA A 18 10.66 -8.88 -8.84
CA ALA A 18 10.03 -10.01 -8.17
C ALA A 18 8.78 -9.59 -7.38
N ALA A 19 8.82 -8.42 -6.73
CA ALA A 19 7.66 -7.83 -6.04
C ALA A 19 6.52 -7.54 -7.03
N ILE A 20 6.84 -6.94 -8.17
CA ILE A 20 5.88 -6.68 -9.24
C ILE A 20 5.30 -8.00 -9.78
N GLU A 21 6.12 -9.03 -9.98
CA GLU A 21 5.66 -10.35 -10.45
C GLU A 21 4.69 -11.00 -9.47
N ARG A 22 5.02 -10.99 -8.17
CA ARG A 22 4.13 -11.49 -7.12
C ARG A 22 2.81 -10.75 -7.10
N LEU A 23 2.84 -9.42 -7.14
CA LEU A 23 1.63 -8.59 -7.18
C LEU A 23 0.79 -8.88 -8.43
N TYR A 24 1.41 -8.96 -9.61
CA TYR A 24 0.72 -9.28 -10.86
C TYR A 24 0.00 -10.63 -10.78
N ASN A 25 0.65 -11.66 -10.21
CA ASN A 25 0.03 -12.98 -10.03
C ASN A 25 -1.17 -12.93 -9.07
N ARG A 26 -1.12 -12.06 -8.05
CA ARG A 26 -2.27 -11.82 -7.14
C ARG A 26 -3.43 -11.16 -7.86
N TYR A 27 -3.18 -10.18 -8.74
CA TYR A 27 -4.21 -9.61 -9.62
C TYR A 27 -4.81 -10.68 -10.54
N GLN A 28 -3.97 -11.50 -11.17
CA GLN A 28 -4.42 -12.56 -12.07
C GLN A 28 -5.37 -13.53 -11.35
N LYS A 29 -4.96 -14.00 -10.16
CA LYS A 29 -5.76 -14.90 -9.33
C LYS A 29 -7.05 -14.26 -8.81
N ALA A 30 -7.03 -12.96 -8.51
CA ALA A 30 -8.24 -12.26 -8.07
C ALA A 30 -9.31 -12.32 -9.17
N PHE A 31 -8.94 -12.01 -10.42
CA PHE A 31 -9.87 -11.91 -11.55
C PHE A 31 -10.13 -13.22 -12.32
N SER A 32 -9.32 -14.28 -12.16
CA SER A 32 -9.46 -15.53 -12.93
C SER A 32 -10.51 -16.52 -12.40
N GLU A 33 -11.13 -16.27 -11.24
CA GLU A 33 -11.95 -17.28 -10.53
C GLU A 33 -13.34 -16.76 -10.13
N ALA A 34 -14.08 -16.13 -11.04
CA ALA A 34 -15.49 -15.81 -10.80
C ALA A 34 -16.33 -17.11 -10.81
N SER A 35 -16.39 -17.79 -9.67
CA SER A 35 -17.24 -18.96 -9.46
C SER A 35 -18.13 -18.77 -8.24
N LEU A 36 -19.32 -19.35 -8.28
CA LEU A 36 -20.25 -19.40 -7.13
C LEU A 36 -19.58 -19.94 -5.86
N LYS A 37 -18.59 -20.84 -5.98
CA LYS A 37 -17.80 -21.35 -4.84
C LYS A 37 -16.93 -20.28 -4.18
N LYS A 38 -16.33 -19.38 -4.97
CA LYS A 38 -15.50 -18.28 -4.45
C LYS A 38 -16.37 -17.18 -3.85
N LEU A 39 -17.49 -16.87 -4.50
CA LEU A 39 -18.51 -15.96 -3.97
C LEU A 39 -19.05 -16.44 -2.62
N ASN A 40 -19.40 -17.72 -2.48
CA ASN A 40 -19.91 -18.26 -1.22
C ASN A 40 -18.84 -18.45 -0.12
N LYS A 41 -17.54 -18.46 -0.47
CA LYS A 41 -16.47 -18.48 0.54
C LYS A 41 -16.48 -17.19 1.37
N ASN A 42 -16.87 -16.08 0.77
CA ASN A 42 -17.19 -14.82 1.45
C ASN A 42 -18.70 -14.59 1.33
N ILE A 43 -19.47 -15.27 2.19
CA ILE A 43 -20.94 -15.27 2.19
C ILE A 43 -21.48 -13.89 1.82
N ILE A 44 -22.23 -13.84 0.71
CA ILE A 44 -22.97 -12.66 0.31
C ILE A 44 -24.05 -12.43 1.36
N ASP A 45 -24.09 -11.24 1.94
CA ASP A 45 -25.15 -10.85 2.85
C ASP A 45 -26.46 -10.70 2.04
N PRO A 46 -27.47 -11.58 2.27
CA PRO A 46 -28.71 -11.55 1.51
C PRO A 46 -29.53 -10.28 1.78
N PHE A 47 -29.39 -9.63 2.93
CA PHE A 47 -30.06 -8.36 3.22
C PHE A 47 -29.45 -7.23 2.38
N LYS A 48 -28.12 -7.13 2.36
CA LYS A 48 -27.43 -6.15 1.52
C LYS A 48 -27.72 -6.38 0.03
N PHE A 49 -27.74 -7.64 -0.40
CA PHE A 49 -28.03 -8.02 -1.78
C PHE A 49 -29.38 -7.47 -2.26
N GLN A 50 -30.42 -7.56 -1.44
CA GLN A 50 -31.74 -7.02 -1.77
C GLN A 50 -31.69 -5.51 -1.98
N PHE A 51 -31.10 -4.77 -1.04
CA PHE A 51 -31.01 -3.32 -1.13
C PHE A 51 -30.14 -2.85 -2.30
N ASP A 52 -28.99 -3.47 -2.54
CA ASP A 52 -28.13 -3.11 -3.67
C ASP A 52 -28.83 -3.37 -5.00
N THR A 53 -29.54 -4.50 -5.10
CA THR A 53 -30.29 -4.86 -6.32
C THR A 53 -31.33 -3.80 -6.65
N GLU A 54 -32.14 -3.38 -5.68
CA GLU A 54 -33.18 -2.38 -5.91
C GLU A 54 -32.63 -0.95 -6.03
N PHE A 55 -31.76 -0.52 -5.12
CA PHE A 55 -31.35 0.88 -5.00
C PHE A 55 -30.21 1.28 -5.93
N ILE A 56 -29.30 0.36 -6.26
CA ILE A 56 -28.12 0.64 -7.08
C ILE A 56 -28.29 0.10 -8.49
N HIS A 57 -28.85 -1.10 -8.61
CA HIS A 57 -28.92 -1.84 -9.87
C HIS A 57 -30.33 -1.90 -10.48
N GLY A 58 -31.32 -1.22 -9.90
CA GLY A 58 -32.66 -1.08 -10.48
C GLY A 58 -33.41 -2.40 -10.71
N GLY A 59 -33.27 -3.36 -9.78
CA GLY A 59 -33.86 -4.69 -9.85
C GLY A 59 -32.99 -5.74 -10.57
N ASN A 60 -31.81 -5.35 -11.08
CA ASN A 60 -30.93 -6.28 -11.80
C ASN A 60 -30.03 -7.10 -10.85
N ALA A 61 -30.48 -8.31 -10.52
CA ALA A 61 -29.75 -9.25 -9.66
C ALA A 61 -28.39 -9.70 -10.22
N GLU A 62 -28.26 -9.87 -11.53
CA GLU A 62 -27.00 -10.28 -12.18
C GLU A 62 -25.94 -9.19 -12.00
N ALA A 63 -26.31 -7.93 -12.25
CA ALA A 63 -25.43 -6.78 -12.03
C ALA A 63 -24.98 -6.64 -10.56
N THR A 64 -25.86 -6.96 -9.60
CA THR A 64 -25.49 -6.99 -8.18
C THR A 64 -24.47 -8.09 -7.88
N ILE A 65 -24.63 -9.29 -8.43
CA ILE A 65 -23.69 -10.40 -8.24
C ILE A 65 -22.32 -10.05 -8.84
N ASP A 66 -22.29 -9.49 -10.04
CA ASP A 66 -21.05 -9.09 -10.70
C ASP A 66 -20.33 -7.96 -9.95
N SER A 67 -21.08 -6.97 -9.45
CA SER A 67 -20.57 -5.89 -8.61
C SER A 67 -19.96 -6.42 -7.30
N GLU A 68 -20.63 -7.36 -6.63
CA GLU A 68 -20.11 -7.99 -5.41
C GLU A 68 -18.89 -8.88 -5.69
N ALA A 69 -18.89 -9.63 -6.81
CA ALA A 69 -17.73 -10.42 -7.24
C ALA A 69 -16.50 -9.52 -7.50
N PHE A 70 -16.73 -8.38 -8.16
CA PHE A 70 -15.70 -7.37 -8.39
C PHE A 70 -15.20 -6.78 -7.06
N ARG A 71 -16.10 -6.39 -6.16
CA ARG A 71 -15.75 -5.83 -4.84
C ARG A 71 -14.91 -6.79 -4.00
N GLN A 72 -15.21 -8.09 -4.02
CA GLN A 72 -14.41 -9.10 -3.32
C GLN A 72 -13.01 -9.25 -3.93
N SER A 73 -12.92 -9.20 -5.26
CA SER A 73 -11.64 -9.22 -5.99
C SER A 73 -10.81 -7.97 -5.67
N ASP A 74 -11.44 -6.80 -5.66
CA ASP A 74 -10.82 -5.51 -5.30
C ASP A 74 -10.30 -5.53 -3.86
N LYS A 75 -11.06 -6.06 -2.90
CA LYS A 75 -10.59 -6.24 -1.51
C LYS A 75 -9.35 -7.14 -1.43
N SER A 76 -9.32 -8.23 -2.19
CA SER A 76 -8.15 -9.12 -2.25
C SER A 76 -6.93 -8.42 -2.84
N ILE A 77 -7.14 -7.54 -3.82
CA ILE A 77 -6.09 -6.72 -4.43
C ILE A 77 -5.57 -5.68 -3.46
N ALA A 78 -6.46 -4.99 -2.73
CA ALA A 78 -6.07 -4.01 -1.71
C ALA A 78 -5.16 -4.62 -0.64
N ASN A 79 -5.43 -5.86 -0.22
CA ASN A 79 -4.54 -6.60 0.68
C ASN A 79 -3.20 -6.93 0.03
N ALA A 80 -3.20 -7.39 -1.23
CA ALA A 80 -1.98 -7.68 -1.96
C ALA A 80 -1.10 -6.43 -2.18
N ILE A 81 -1.71 -5.26 -2.32
CA ILE A 81 -1.00 -3.97 -2.35
C ILE A 81 -0.35 -3.67 -0.99
N GLY A 82 -1.00 -3.99 0.12
CA GLY A 82 -0.40 -3.88 1.46
C GLY A 82 0.85 -4.76 1.60
N GLU A 83 0.74 -6.04 1.22
CA GLU A 83 1.88 -6.98 1.20
C GLU A 83 3.01 -6.48 0.29
N PHE A 84 2.67 -5.94 -0.89
CA PHE A 84 3.64 -5.36 -1.81
C PHE A 84 4.41 -4.18 -1.18
N GLN A 85 3.75 -3.31 -0.41
CA GLN A 85 4.43 -2.20 0.27
C GLN A 85 5.40 -2.68 1.36
N GLN A 86 5.01 -3.71 2.12
CA GLN A 86 5.89 -4.35 3.10
C GLN A 86 7.13 -4.95 2.42
N GLU A 87 6.91 -5.65 1.31
CA GLU A 87 7.97 -6.28 0.53
C GLU A 87 8.96 -5.25 -0.04
N LEU A 88 8.45 -4.12 -0.56
CA LEU A 88 9.29 -3.03 -1.04
C LEU A 88 10.15 -2.43 0.08
N LEU A 89 9.56 -2.18 1.25
CA LEU A 89 10.30 -1.65 2.40
C LEU A 89 11.34 -2.67 2.90
N GLY A 90 11.01 -3.96 2.94
CA GLY A 90 11.94 -5.03 3.27
C GLY A 90 13.04 -5.26 2.23
N ALA A 91 12.83 -4.83 0.98
CA ALA A 91 13.82 -4.93 -0.08
C ALA A 91 14.85 -3.78 -0.11
N ILE A 92 14.64 -2.71 0.67
CA ILE A 92 15.61 -1.61 0.82
C ILE A 92 16.91 -2.15 1.41
N ASP A 93 18.05 -1.64 0.92
CA ASP A 93 19.36 -2.01 1.44
C ASP A 93 19.47 -1.84 2.96
N GLY A 94 19.87 -2.92 3.65
CA GLY A 94 19.98 -2.94 5.11
C GLY A 94 18.67 -3.25 5.84
N PHE A 95 17.55 -3.38 5.12
CA PHE A 95 16.26 -3.82 5.66
C PHE A 95 15.92 -5.25 5.24
N GLU A 96 14.92 -5.82 5.91
CA GLU A 96 14.30 -7.11 5.59
C GLU A 96 12.89 -7.20 6.18
N GLU A 97 12.04 -8.03 5.56
CA GLU A 97 10.77 -8.46 6.17
C GLU A 97 11.03 -9.27 7.44
N SER A 98 10.10 -9.21 8.39
CA SER A 98 10.30 -9.76 9.73
C SER A 98 9.16 -10.68 10.18
N PRO A 99 8.92 -11.82 9.50
CA PRO A 99 7.80 -12.72 9.82
C PRO A 99 7.87 -13.34 11.22
N ASP A 100 9.06 -13.35 11.83
CA ASP A 100 9.32 -13.95 13.14
C ASP A 100 9.20 -12.95 14.31
N LEU A 101 8.93 -11.68 14.04
CA LEU A 101 8.74 -10.64 15.05
C LEU A 101 7.39 -9.95 14.87
N PRO A 102 6.86 -9.29 15.93
CA PRO A 102 5.60 -8.56 15.84
C PRO A 102 5.79 -7.19 15.17
N CYS A 103 6.30 -7.21 13.93
CA CYS A 103 6.39 -6.08 13.01
C CYS A 103 6.59 -6.58 11.58
N ASP A 104 6.11 -5.83 10.59
CA ASP A 104 6.26 -6.20 9.18
C ASP A 104 7.71 -6.14 8.67
N VAL A 105 8.45 -5.08 9.03
CA VAL A 105 9.79 -4.78 8.46
C VAL A 105 10.76 -4.37 9.56
N ARG A 106 12.02 -4.77 9.43
CA ARG A 106 13.10 -4.33 10.33
C ARG A 106 14.37 -3.96 9.57
N LYS A 107 15.22 -3.16 10.23
CA LYS A 107 16.61 -3.00 9.81
C LYS A 107 17.44 -4.18 10.35
N LYS A 108 18.36 -4.71 9.56
CA LYS A 108 19.15 -5.92 9.86
C LYS A 108 20.00 -5.83 11.13
N ASP A 109 20.36 -4.63 11.54
CA ASP A 109 21.08 -4.38 12.81
C ASP A 109 20.16 -4.24 14.03
N ASN A 110 18.84 -4.46 13.84
CA ASN A 110 17.78 -4.31 14.84
C ASN A 110 17.68 -2.89 15.44
N SER A 111 18.18 -1.86 14.73
CA SER A 111 18.03 -0.47 15.20
C SER A 111 16.65 0.13 14.87
N ILE A 112 15.90 -0.48 13.95
CA ILE A 112 14.58 -0.02 13.50
C ILE A 112 13.63 -1.22 13.36
N PHE A 113 12.41 -1.06 13.88
CA PHE A 113 11.27 -1.95 13.63
C PHE A 113 10.09 -1.14 13.12
N ALA A 114 9.35 -1.67 12.14
CA ALA A 114 8.27 -0.97 11.48
C ALA A 114 7.07 -1.88 11.23
N GLU A 115 5.90 -1.44 11.68
CA GLU A 115 4.60 -1.96 11.29
C GLU A 115 4.03 -1.09 10.17
N VAL A 116 3.58 -1.68 9.07
CA VAL A 116 3.17 -0.96 7.86
C VAL A 116 1.66 -0.98 7.70
N LYS A 117 1.08 0.19 7.45
CA LYS A 117 -0.35 0.36 7.12
C LYS A 117 -0.51 1.11 5.81
N ASN A 118 -1.38 0.58 4.95
CA ASN A 118 -1.59 1.14 3.62
C ASN A 118 -2.24 2.54 3.65
N LYS A 119 -3.18 2.79 4.57
CA LYS A 119 -3.85 4.10 4.75
C LYS A 119 -4.08 4.41 6.22
N HIS A 120 -4.05 5.67 6.59
CA HIS A 120 -4.27 6.16 7.96
C HIS A 120 -5.60 5.74 8.64
N ASN A 121 -6.63 5.38 7.87
CA ASN A 121 -7.93 4.94 8.40
C ASN A 121 -8.14 3.42 8.40
N THR A 122 -7.08 2.62 8.30
CA THR A 122 -7.23 1.15 8.21
C THR A 122 -7.36 0.45 9.57
N MET A 123 -7.10 1.15 10.67
CA MET A 123 -7.20 0.58 12.01
C MET A 123 -8.40 1.13 12.77
N ASN A 124 -9.18 0.22 13.36
CA ASN A 124 -10.04 0.58 14.48
C ASN A 124 -9.19 0.72 15.75
N VAL A 125 -9.77 1.33 16.80
CA VAL A 125 -9.07 1.59 18.07
C VAL A 125 -8.45 0.32 18.66
N ARG A 126 -9.10 -0.85 18.56
CA ARG A 126 -8.60 -2.12 19.10
C ARG A 126 -7.37 -2.62 18.34
N SER A 127 -7.37 -2.53 17.01
CA SER A 127 -6.18 -2.88 16.21
C SER A 127 -5.01 -1.93 16.48
N ALA A 128 -5.28 -0.64 16.70
CA ALA A 128 -4.24 0.33 17.03
C ALA A 128 -3.60 0.03 18.40
N ALA A 129 -4.40 -0.33 19.41
CA ALA A 129 -3.89 -0.71 20.72
C ALA A 129 -2.97 -1.94 20.68
N GLY A 130 -3.37 -2.99 19.95
CA GLY A 130 -2.55 -4.21 19.81
C GLY A 130 -1.20 -3.94 19.15
N VAL A 131 -1.19 -3.20 18.03
CA VAL A 131 0.05 -2.79 17.35
C VAL A 131 0.95 -1.98 18.28
N TYR A 132 0.39 -1.08 19.07
CA TYR A 132 1.17 -0.28 20.02
C TYR A 132 1.81 -1.13 21.13
N GLU A 133 1.08 -2.12 21.65
CA GLU A 133 1.60 -3.06 22.65
C GLU A 133 2.75 -3.91 22.07
N GLU A 134 2.61 -4.38 20.83
CA GLU A 134 3.63 -5.13 20.09
C GLU A 134 4.92 -4.30 19.88
N LEU A 135 4.79 -3.08 19.36
CA LEU A 135 5.92 -2.15 19.20
C LEU A 135 6.54 -1.76 20.55
N THR A 136 5.73 -1.65 21.61
CA THR A 136 6.25 -1.43 22.97
C THR A 136 7.06 -2.62 23.46
N GLY A 137 6.64 -3.85 23.15
CA GLY A 137 7.40 -5.07 23.41
C GLY A 137 8.77 -5.06 22.73
N LEU A 138 8.80 -4.69 21.44
CA LEU A 138 10.04 -4.54 20.68
C LEU A 138 10.95 -3.45 21.25
N ALA A 139 10.42 -2.27 21.55
CA ALA A 139 11.19 -1.17 22.14
C ALA A 139 11.81 -1.57 23.50
N LYS A 140 11.14 -2.41 24.29
CA LYS A 140 11.68 -2.95 25.55
C LYS A 140 12.76 -4.00 25.31
N ALA A 141 12.54 -4.94 24.39
CA ALA A 141 13.49 -6.01 24.07
C ALA A 141 14.77 -5.48 23.40
N TYR A 142 14.66 -4.36 22.66
CA TYR A 142 15.76 -3.70 21.97
C TYR A 142 15.88 -2.24 22.46
N PRO A 143 16.62 -1.97 23.56
CA PRO A 143 16.61 -0.67 24.24
C PRO A 143 17.13 0.51 23.41
N LYS A 144 17.84 0.25 22.30
CA LYS A 144 18.36 1.27 21.39
C LYS A 144 17.54 1.41 20.09
N ALA A 145 16.54 0.57 19.89
CA ALA A 145 15.75 0.59 18.66
C ALA A 145 14.70 1.69 18.68
N MET A 146 14.42 2.22 17.49
CA MET A 146 13.24 3.04 17.18
C MET A 146 12.17 2.15 16.53
N CYS A 147 10.92 2.34 16.92
CA CYS A 147 9.78 1.60 16.40
C CYS A 147 8.84 2.56 15.67
N TYR A 148 8.26 2.11 14.56
CA TYR A 148 7.46 2.96 13.70
C TYR A 148 6.14 2.29 13.32
N LEU A 149 5.06 3.04 13.42
CA LEU A 149 3.85 2.82 12.63
C LEU A 149 4.02 3.61 11.33
N VAL A 150 4.27 2.91 10.23
CA VAL A 150 4.46 3.51 8.90
C VAL A 150 3.12 3.57 8.18
N GLU A 151 2.70 4.77 7.79
CA GLU A 151 1.51 4.98 6.97
C GLU A 151 1.90 5.30 5.52
N ILE A 152 1.60 4.40 4.59
CA ILE A 152 1.89 4.59 3.15
C ILE A 152 1.12 5.78 2.58
N ILE A 153 -0.14 5.93 2.99
CA ILE A 153 -1.00 7.07 2.65
C ILE A 153 -1.49 7.71 3.96
N ALA A 154 -0.59 8.49 4.56
CA ALA A 154 -0.86 9.38 5.70
C ALA A 154 -1.59 10.65 5.25
N LYS A 155 -2.24 11.35 6.20
CA LYS A 155 -2.89 12.65 5.91
C LYS A 155 -1.88 13.76 5.60
N HIS A 156 -0.75 13.73 6.28
CA HIS A 156 0.30 14.74 6.22
C HIS A 156 1.65 14.05 6.14
N SER A 157 2.65 14.72 5.56
CA SER A 157 4.04 14.29 5.73
C SER A 157 4.44 14.51 7.19
N THR A 158 4.74 13.45 7.93
CA THR A 158 4.88 13.51 9.39
C THR A 158 5.86 12.48 9.91
N ASP A 159 6.51 12.83 11.02
CA ASP A 159 7.25 11.94 11.91
C ASP A 159 7.03 12.50 13.32
N LYS A 160 6.21 11.83 14.12
CA LYS A 160 5.83 12.29 15.46
C LYS A 160 5.71 11.10 16.41
N ILE A 161 5.86 11.33 17.71
CA ILE A 161 5.55 10.33 18.72
C ILE A 161 4.11 9.87 18.52
N TRP A 162 3.92 8.55 18.40
CA TRP A 162 2.60 7.98 18.21
C TRP A 162 1.82 8.04 19.52
N SER A 163 0.63 8.63 19.45
CA SER A 163 -0.31 8.76 20.54
C SER A 163 -1.53 7.89 20.26
N VAL A 164 -1.76 6.87 21.08
CA VAL A 164 -2.88 5.94 20.91
C VAL A 164 -3.65 5.77 22.21
N THR A 165 -4.95 5.45 22.11
CA THR A 165 -5.76 5.11 23.28
C THR A 165 -5.73 3.60 23.51
N VAL A 166 -5.20 3.17 24.66
CA VAL A 166 -5.20 1.77 25.12
C VAL A 166 -5.98 1.71 26.43
N ASN A 167 -7.01 0.87 26.51
CA ASN A 167 -7.88 0.74 27.69
C ASN A 167 -8.37 2.11 28.22
N GLU A 168 -8.92 2.93 27.33
CA GLU A 168 -9.46 4.27 27.62
C GLU A 168 -8.42 5.33 28.07
N MET A 169 -7.13 4.97 28.12
CA MET A 169 -6.05 5.89 28.48
C MET A 169 -5.17 6.19 27.28
N LYS A 170 -4.76 7.47 27.16
CA LYS A 170 -3.77 7.89 26.16
C LYS A 170 -2.39 7.35 26.53
N GLN A 171 -1.74 6.67 25.59
CA GLN A 171 -0.40 6.11 25.71
C GLN A 171 0.52 6.74 24.65
N GLU A 172 1.75 7.03 25.06
CA GLU A 172 2.83 7.52 24.20
C GLU A 172 4.15 6.90 24.66
N HIS A 173 5.08 6.68 23.72
CA HIS A 173 6.42 6.19 24.03
C HIS A 173 7.43 6.94 23.16
N PRO A 174 8.51 7.50 23.72
CA PRO A 174 9.42 8.41 23.01
C PRO A 174 10.21 7.75 21.87
N ARG A 175 10.14 6.43 21.73
CA ARG A 175 10.76 5.65 20.65
C ARG A 175 9.76 4.95 19.74
N ILE A 176 8.47 5.25 19.87
CA ILE A 176 7.42 4.73 18.99
C ILE A 176 6.78 5.90 18.25
N HIS A 177 6.99 5.95 16.95
CA HIS A 177 6.59 7.07 16.10
C HIS A 177 5.54 6.65 15.07
N GLU A 178 4.63 7.56 14.75
CA GLU A 178 3.76 7.50 13.57
C GLU A 178 4.45 8.31 12.48
N ILE A 179 4.78 7.64 11.36
CA ILE A 179 5.60 8.21 10.30
C ILE A 179 4.98 7.99 8.93
N SER A 180 4.97 9.01 8.09
CA SER A 180 4.52 8.92 6.71
C SER A 180 5.57 8.21 5.84
N ALA A 181 5.14 7.54 4.77
CA ALA A 181 6.07 6.78 3.94
C ALA A 181 7.18 7.62 3.33
N ASP A 182 6.93 8.86 2.88
CA ASP A 182 8.00 9.71 2.35
C ASP A 182 9.13 9.93 3.38
N LYS A 183 8.78 10.18 4.64
CA LYS A 183 9.74 10.31 5.75
C LYS A 183 10.41 8.99 6.09
N PHE A 184 9.67 7.88 6.10
CA PHE A 184 10.25 6.56 6.37
C PHE A 184 11.20 6.08 5.27
N TYR A 185 10.86 6.27 4.00
CA TYR A 185 11.75 5.99 2.87
C TYR A 185 13.01 6.87 2.95
N ALA A 186 12.89 8.15 3.33
CA ALA A 186 14.05 9.01 3.53
C ALA A 186 14.94 8.53 4.69
N LEU A 187 14.35 8.12 5.81
CA LEU A 187 15.05 7.53 6.94
C LEU A 187 15.77 6.23 6.55
N ALA A 188 15.08 5.33 5.85
CA ALA A 188 15.58 4.01 5.51
C ALA A 188 16.72 4.06 4.48
N THR A 189 16.63 4.97 3.51
CA THR A 189 17.57 5.05 2.37
C THR A 189 18.65 6.12 2.54
N GLY A 190 18.46 7.07 3.46
CA GLY A 190 19.28 8.28 3.56
C GLY A 190 19.03 9.31 2.46
N LYS A 191 17.98 9.15 1.65
CA LYS A 191 17.63 10.04 0.53
C LYS A 191 16.26 10.70 0.73
N GLU A 192 16.24 12.03 0.74
CA GLU A 192 15.03 12.82 0.98
C GLU A 192 13.87 12.49 0.01
N ASN A 193 14.17 12.23 -1.27
CA ASN A 193 13.16 11.99 -2.31
C ASN A 193 13.00 10.50 -2.69
N ALA A 194 13.43 9.56 -1.84
CA ALA A 194 13.42 8.12 -2.18
C ALA A 194 12.05 7.58 -2.61
N LEU A 195 10.97 7.98 -1.93
CA LEU A 195 9.63 7.55 -2.33
C LEU A 195 9.24 8.12 -3.70
N LEU A 196 9.57 9.39 -3.99
CA LEU A 196 9.34 9.98 -5.30
C LEU A 196 10.11 9.22 -6.39
N GLU A 197 11.41 8.98 -6.19
CA GLU A 197 12.26 8.20 -7.11
C GLU A 197 11.61 6.84 -7.41
N LEU A 198 11.13 6.13 -6.37
CA LEU A 198 10.44 4.86 -6.53
C LEU A 198 9.16 4.99 -7.36
N THR A 199 8.30 5.97 -7.05
CA THR A 199 7.05 6.16 -7.81
C THR A 199 7.27 6.51 -9.27
N GLN A 200 8.38 7.19 -9.60
CA GLN A 200 8.77 7.49 -10.98
C GLN A 200 9.35 6.26 -11.69
N ALA A 201 10.07 5.41 -10.97
CA ALA A 201 10.64 4.17 -11.50
C ALA A 201 9.59 3.05 -11.71
N LEU A 202 8.54 3.01 -10.88
CA LEU A 202 7.51 1.95 -10.92
C LEU A 202 6.87 1.77 -12.32
N PRO A 203 6.41 2.81 -13.04
CA PRO A 203 5.87 2.66 -14.39
C PRO A 203 6.86 2.01 -15.37
N ILE A 204 8.14 2.32 -15.25
CA ILE A 204 9.21 1.77 -16.09
C ILE A 204 9.41 0.29 -15.75
N ALA A 205 9.59 -0.03 -14.45
CA ALA A 205 9.77 -1.39 -13.98
C ALA A 205 8.57 -2.30 -14.33
N ILE A 206 7.34 -1.81 -14.19
CA ILE A 206 6.12 -2.51 -14.60
C ILE A 206 6.13 -2.75 -16.11
N SER A 207 6.46 -1.73 -16.92
CA SER A 207 6.52 -1.88 -18.38
C SER A 207 7.53 -2.95 -18.80
N ASP A 208 8.72 -2.92 -18.19
CA ASP A 208 9.79 -3.86 -18.48
C ASP A 208 9.43 -5.28 -18.03
N PHE A 209 8.84 -5.44 -16.85
CA PHE A 209 8.29 -6.72 -16.39
C PHE A 209 7.26 -7.28 -17.39
N MET A 210 6.28 -6.46 -17.79
CA MET A 210 5.19 -6.88 -18.69
C MET A 210 5.74 -7.31 -20.06
N LYS A 211 6.70 -6.56 -20.62
CA LYS A 211 7.37 -6.87 -21.89
C LYS A 211 8.21 -8.15 -21.79
N ALA A 212 9.06 -8.26 -20.77
CA ALA A 212 9.96 -9.39 -20.60
C ALA A 212 9.22 -10.71 -20.40
N LYS A 213 8.07 -10.69 -19.72
CA LYS A 213 7.28 -11.88 -19.39
C LYS A 213 6.11 -12.14 -20.36
N GLY A 214 5.98 -11.34 -21.42
CA GLY A 214 4.89 -11.46 -22.41
C GLY A 214 3.49 -11.37 -21.81
N LYS A 215 3.33 -10.67 -20.69
CA LYS A 215 2.08 -10.59 -19.94
C LYS A 215 1.11 -9.64 -20.63
N LYS A 216 -0.18 -10.01 -20.60
CA LYS A 216 -1.27 -9.17 -21.13
C LYS A 216 -1.98 -8.44 -19.98
N PRO A 217 -2.58 -7.26 -20.24
CA PRO A 217 -3.47 -6.60 -19.28
C PRO A 217 -4.58 -7.56 -18.81
N ILE A 218 -4.91 -7.49 -17.52
CA ILE A 218 -5.93 -8.31 -16.88
C ILE A 218 -7.20 -7.45 -16.82
N GLY A 219 -8.11 -7.57 -17.80
CA GLY A 219 -9.45 -6.96 -17.72
C GLY A 219 -9.88 -6.03 -18.86
N GLN A 220 -11.20 -5.79 -18.91
CA GLN A 220 -11.98 -5.15 -19.98
C GLN A 220 -11.97 -3.62 -19.93
N GLN A 221 -12.19 -3.01 -21.09
CA GLN A 221 -12.38 -1.56 -21.26
C GLN A 221 -13.63 -1.07 -20.50
N GLY A 222 -13.44 -0.15 -19.57
CA GLY A 222 -14.52 0.52 -18.83
C GLY A 222 -14.91 1.86 -19.47
N ALA A 223 -16.16 2.26 -19.24
CA ALA A 223 -16.77 3.48 -19.77
C ALA A 223 -16.03 4.77 -19.34
N LYS A 224 -16.08 5.80 -20.20
CA LYS A 224 -15.58 7.16 -19.90
C LYS A 224 -16.36 7.74 -18.72
N ALA A 225 -15.79 7.68 -17.52
CA ALA A 225 -16.31 8.37 -16.34
C ALA A 225 -15.94 9.86 -16.35
N SER A 226 -16.79 10.73 -15.82
CA SER A 226 -16.52 12.18 -15.67
C SER A 226 -15.25 12.44 -14.85
N ALA A 227 -15.02 11.65 -13.80
CA ALA A 227 -13.81 11.73 -12.97
C ALA A 227 -12.51 11.50 -13.76
N TYR A 228 -12.54 10.65 -14.79
CA TYR A 228 -11.38 10.46 -15.67
C TYR A 228 -11.11 11.72 -16.50
N GLN A 229 -12.15 12.37 -17.01
CA GLN A 229 -12.02 13.62 -17.78
C GLN A 229 -11.52 14.76 -16.89
N GLU A 230 -12.04 14.88 -15.67
CA GLU A 230 -11.57 15.86 -14.68
C GLU A 230 -10.09 15.65 -14.33
N LEU A 231 -9.66 14.40 -14.13
CA LEU A 231 -8.26 14.07 -13.87
C LEU A 231 -7.36 14.39 -15.07
N CYS A 232 -7.80 14.09 -16.31
CA CYS A 232 -7.07 14.46 -17.52
C CYS A 232 -6.88 15.98 -17.62
N GLN A 233 -7.95 16.76 -17.43
CA GLN A 233 -7.89 18.22 -17.50
C GLN A 233 -6.96 18.80 -16.43
N LEU A 234 -7.01 18.25 -15.21
CA LEU A 234 -6.13 18.68 -14.13
C LEU A 234 -4.66 18.34 -14.42
N ALA A 235 -4.40 17.14 -14.93
CA ALA A 235 -3.05 16.71 -15.31
C ALA A 235 -2.46 17.59 -16.42
N GLU A 236 -3.25 17.91 -17.46
CA GLU A 236 -2.85 18.84 -18.52
C GLU A 236 -2.56 20.24 -17.98
N LYS A 237 -3.42 20.76 -17.10
CA LYS A 237 -3.23 22.07 -16.45
C LYS A 237 -1.95 22.13 -15.64
N ASP A 238 -1.64 21.07 -14.91
CA ASP A 238 -0.47 21.00 -14.03
C ASP A 238 0.82 20.57 -14.75
N GLY A 239 0.74 20.26 -16.06
CA GLY A 239 1.89 19.78 -16.85
C GLY A 239 2.34 18.37 -16.47
N ASN A 240 1.44 17.57 -15.87
CA ASN A 240 1.71 16.23 -15.37
C ASN A 240 1.14 15.15 -16.31
N ASN A 241 1.71 13.95 -16.23
CA ASN A 241 0.99 12.76 -16.69
C ASN A 241 -0.04 12.30 -15.62
N LEU A 242 -0.99 11.44 -16.01
CA LEU A 242 -2.05 10.98 -15.11
C LEU A 242 -1.54 10.32 -13.82
N THR A 243 -0.46 9.55 -13.89
CA THR A 243 0.13 8.88 -12.72
C THR A 243 0.70 9.90 -11.74
N SER A 244 1.51 10.85 -12.23
CA SER A 244 2.04 11.94 -11.41
C SER A 244 0.93 12.78 -10.80
N GLN A 245 -0.14 13.08 -11.56
CA GLN A 245 -1.28 13.82 -11.04
C GLN A 245 -2.02 13.06 -9.94
N MET A 246 -2.18 11.74 -10.09
CA MET A 246 -2.81 10.91 -9.05
C MET A 246 -2.00 10.92 -7.75
N TYR A 247 -0.67 10.83 -7.84
CA TYR A 247 0.19 10.93 -6.65
C TYR A 247 0.11 12.32 -6.02
N LYS A 248 0.14 13.41 -6.82
CA LYS A 248 -0.01 14.78 -6.32
C LYS A 248 -1.33 15.00 -5.58
N LEU A 249 -2.44 14.45 -6.10
CA LEU A 249 -3.75 14.51 -5.46
C LEU A 249 -3.82 13.70 -4.16
N ALA A 250 -3.24 12.50 -4.16
CA ALA A 250 -3.29 11.61 -3.02
C ALA A 250 -2.34 12.01 -1.89
N LEU A 251 -1.18 12.61 -2.23
CA LEU A 251 -0.06 12.86 -1.34
C LEU A 251 0.45 14.32 -1.45
N PRO A 252 -0.41 15.34 -1.32
CA PRO A 252 -0.05 16.73 -1.64
C PRO A 252 1.05 17.31 -0.75
N GLU A 253 1.25 16.79 0.46
CA GLU A 253 2.27 17.26 1.40
C GLU A 253 3.54 16.39 1.40
N TYR A 254 3.56 15.28 0.66
CA TYR A 254 4.70 14.37 0.67
C TYR A 254 5.88 15.00 -0.06
N MET A 255 7.09 14.73 0.47
CA MET A 255 8.34 15.22 -0.09
C MET A 255 8.44 14.84 -1.57
N GLY A 256 8.55 15.87 -2.43
CA GLY A 256 8.67 15.71 -3.88
C GLY A 256 7.36 15.65 -4.68
N PHE A 257 6.19 15.55 -4.03
CA PHE A 257 4.88 15.51 -4.70
C PHE A 257 4.12 16.84 -4.65
N GLY A 258 4.35 17.64 -3.59
CA GLY A 258 3.75 18.96 -3.39
C GLY A 258 4.58 20.12 -3.92
N LYS A 259 4.58 20.35 -5.24
CA LYS A 259 4.72 21.67 -5.87
C LYS A 259 3.81 21.73 -7.09
#